data_AF-A0A3P6SVY0-F1
#
_entry.id   AF-A0A3P6SVY0-F1
#
_cell.length_a   1.000
_cell.length_b   1.000
_cell.length_c   1.000
_cell.angle_alpha   90.00
_cell.angle_beta   90.00
_cell.angle_gamma   90.00
#
_symmetry.space_group_name_H-M   'P 1'
#
loop_
_entity.id
_entity.type
_entity.pdbx_description
1 polymer ?
#
loop_
_entity_poly.entity_id
_entity_poly.type
_entity_poly.pdbx_seq_one_letter_code
_entity_poly.pdbx_strand_id
1 'polypeptide(L)' 'MKLTVEGIDQELSPELEKEYGGAFKAACEAMTKTLEIIRSPGYSDRSSWKADCSSEHVSIHYKDIDGLRYFAAKVSS' A
#
# COMPACT_ATOMS: atom_id res chain seq x y z
N MET A 1 -1.09 -23.20 -1.19
CA MET A 1 -1.56 -21.81 -1.01
C MET A 1 -1.93 -21.25 -2.38
N LYS A 2 -3.10 -20.60 -2.51
CA LYS A 2 -3.55 -19.98 -3.77
C LYS A 2 -3.37 -18.46 -3.72
N LEU A 3 -2.85 -17.90 -4.81
CA LEU A 3 -2.49 -16.49 -4.96
C LEU A 3 -2.90 -16.02 -6.34
N THR A 4 -3.41 -14.79 -6.45
CA THR A 4 -3.65 -14.17 -7.76
C THR A 4 -2.51 -13.20 -8.05
N VAL A 5 -1.76 -13.45 -9.14
CA VAL A 5 -0.66 -12.60 -9.61
C VAL A 5 -1.01 -12.14 -11.01
N GLU A 6 -1.05 -10.83 -11.24
CA GLU A 6 -1.44 -10.23 -12.53
C GLU A 6 -2.80 -10.71 -13.06
N GLY A 7 -3.74 -11.03 -12.16
CA GLY A 7 -5.08 -11.53 -12.52
C GLY A 7 -5.11 -13.02 -12.86
N ILE A 8 -4.00 -13.73 -12.70
CA ILE A 8 -3.88 -15.17 -12.91
C ILE A 8 -3.81 -15.86 -11.56
N ASP A 9 -4.71 -16.82 -11.32
CA ASP A 9 -4.66 -17.67 -10.14
C ASP A 9 -3.53 -18.68 -10.26
N GLN A 10 -2.64 -18.66 -9.28
CA GLN A 10 -1.54 -19.59 -9.13
C GLN A 10 -1.65 -20.34 -7.82
N GLU A 11 -1.28 -21.62 -7.86
CA GLU A 11 -1.18 -22.47 -6.68
C GLU A 11 0.28 -22.81 -6.44
N LEU A 12 0.80 -22.42 -5.28
CA LEU A 12 2.15 -22.78 -4.88
C LEU A 12 2.24 -24.28 -4.61
N SER A 13 3.30 -24.92 -5.09
CA SER A 13 3.62 -26.29 -4.68
C SER A 13 3.93 -26.36 -3.18
N PRO A 14 3.80 -27.53 -2.55
CA PRO A 14 4.07 -27.68 -1.12
C PRO A 14 5.47 -27.24 -0.69
N GLU A 15 6.49 -27.47 -1.53
CA GLU A 15 7.88 -27.08 -1.27
C GLU A 15 8.03 -25.56 -1.24
N LEU A 16 7.45 -24.86 -2.23
CA LEU A 16 7.48 -23.40 -2.30
C LEU A 16 6.62 -22.75 -1.23
N GLU A 17 5.50 -23.35 -0.85
CA GLU A 17 4.69 -22.87 0.26
C GLU A 17 5.45 -22.96 1.60
N LYS A 18 6.21 -24.04 1.82
CA LYS A 18 7.04 -24.17 3.02
C LYS A 18 8.15 -23.12 3.07
N GLU A 19 8.77 -22.82 1.94
CA GLU A 19 9.90 -21.88 1.85
C GLU A 19 9.45 -20.41 1.84
N TYR A 20 8.42 -20.07 1.06
CA TYR A 20 8.01 -18.70 0.77
C TYR A 20 6.63 -18.32 1.30
N GLY A 21 5.84 -19.27 1.83
CA GLY A 21 4.45 -19.01 2.23
C GLY A 21 4.32 -17.91 3.28
N GLY A 22 5.29 -17.79 4.19
CA GLY A 22 5.34 -16.67 5.15
C GLY A 22 5.52 -15.31 4.48
N ALA A 23 6.43 -15.22 3.50
CA ALA A 23 6.68 -13.99 2.76
C ALA A 23 5.46 -13.57 1.92
N PHE A 24 4.83 -14.53 1.24
CA PHE A 24 3.60 -14.24 0.50
C PHE A 24 2.45 -13.80 1.40
N LYS A 25 2.27 -14.42 2.57
CA LYS A 25 1.26 -13.98 3.55
C LYS A 25 1.50 -12.53 3.99
N ALA A 26 2.74 -12.19 4.36
CA ALA A 26 3.08 -10.83 4.76
C ALA A 26 2.85 -9.82 3.62
N ALA A 27 3.20 -10.17 2.38
CA ALA A 27 2.95 -9.32 1.22
C ALA A 27 1.44 -9.12 0.96
N CYS A 28 0.64 -10.19 1.02
CA CYS A 28 -0.81 -10.11 0.88
C CYS A 28 -1.45 -9.25 1.98
N GLU A 29 -1.02 -9.40 3.25
CA GLU A 29 -1.51 -8.57 4.36
C GLU A 29 -1.18 -7.09 4.16
N ALA A 30 0.04 -6.77 3.72
CA ALA A 30 0.44 -5.40 3.41
C ALA A 30 -0.40 -4.81 2.26
N MET A 31 -0.66 -5.60 1.22
CA MET A 31 -1.50 -5.19 0.09
C MET A 31 -2.96 -4.97 0.52
N THR A 32 -3.52 -5.85 1.34
CA THR A 32 -4.87 -5.68 1.90
C THR A 32 -4.99 -4.38 2.69
N LYS A 33 -4.07 -4.11 3.61
CA LYS A 33 -4.04 -2.85 4.36
C LYS A 33 -3.93 -1.63 3.43
N THR A 34 -3.07 -1.72 2.41
CA THR A 34 -2.92 -0.67 1.39
C THR A 34 -4.23 -0.40 0.64
N LEU A 35 -4.95 -1.45 0.25
CA LEU A 35 -6.24 -1.33 -0.42
C LEU A 35 -7.33 -0.78 0.49
N GLU A 36 -7.35 -1.15 1.77
CA GLU A 36 -8.26 -0.58 2.76
C GLU A 36 -8.09 0.93 2.83
N ILE A 37 -6.84 1.41 2.88
CA ILE A 37 -6.51 2.84 2.89
C ILE A 37 -6.98 3.54 1.61
N ILE A 38 -6.68 2.98 0.44
CA ILE A 38 -7.09 3.56 -0.85
C ILE A 38 -8.62 3.68 -0.92
N ARG A 39 -9.33 2.72 -0.35
CA ARG A 39 -10.79 2.67 -0.28
C ARG A 39 -11.37 3.49 0.88
N SER A 40 -10.56 3.93 1.83
CA SER A 40 -11.02 4.75 2.96
C SER A 40 -11.64 6.05 2.44
N PRO A 41 -12.82 6.44 2.97
CA PRO A 41 -13.42 7.72 2.65
C PRO A 41 -12.44 8.88 2.90
N GLY A 42 -12.16 9.67 1.86
CA GLY A 42 -11.25 10.82 1.95
C GLY A 42 -9.76 10.51 1.76
N TYR A 43 -9.39 9.33 1.29
CA TYR A 43 -8.05 9.10 0.73
C TYR A 43 -7.87 9.79 -0.63
N SER A 44 -8.89 9.72 -1.49
CA SER A 44 -8.94 10.43 -2.78
C SER A 44 -8.97 11.95 -2.60
N ASP A 45 -9.61 12.42 -1.53
CA ASP A 45 -9.63 13.83 -1.14
C ASP A 45 -8.33 14.23 -0.42
N ARG A 46 -7.38 14.73 -1.21
CA ARG A 46 -6.10 15.21 -0.71
C ARG A 46 -6.14 16.61 -0.09
N SER A 47 -7.30 17.28 -0.07
CA SER A 47 -7.44 18.64 0.48
C SER A 47 -7.14 18.72 1.98
N SER A 48 -7.37 17.62 2.69
CA SER A 48 -7.16 17.49 4.13
C SER A 48 -5.77 16.97 4.54
N TRP A 49 -4.88 16.73 3.57
CA TRP A 49 -3.54 16.22 3.85
C TRP A 49 -2.61 17.37 4.26
N LYS A 50 -1.83 17.15 5.31
CA LYS A 50 -0.89 18.14 5.86
C LYS A 50 0.43 18.07 5.10
N ALA A 51 1.11 19.20 4.91
CA ALA A 51 2.46 19.18 4.35
C ALA A 51 3.45 18.60 5.37
N ASP A 52 4.37 17.74 4.90
CA ASP A 52 5.49 17.21 5.69
C ASP A 52 6.79 17.96 5.36
N CYS A 53 7.28 17.79 4.13
CA CYS A 53 8.47 18.45 3.62
C CYS A 53 8.32 18.73 2.12
N SER A 54 9.07 19.71 1.60
CA SER A 54 9.02 20.10 0.20
C SER A 54 10.38 20.54 -0.33
N SER A 55 10.66 20.21 -1.59
CA SER A 55 11.73 20.75 -2.42
C SER A 55 11.13 21.39 -3.68
N GLU A 56 11.98 21.95 -4.54
CA GLU A 56 11.54 22.50 -5.84
C GLU A 56 10.85 21.43 -6.72
N HIS A 57 11.28 20.17 -6.62
CA HIS A 57 10.81 19.09 -7.48
C HIS A 57 9.67 18.26 -6.89
N VAL A 58 9.58 18.18 -5.56
CA VAL A 58 8.61 17.30 -4.88
C VAL A 58 8.10 17.92 -3.59
N SER A 59 6.81 17.75 -3.35
CA SER A 59 6.19 18.03 -2.06
C SER A 59 5.61 16.76 -1.46
N ILE A 60 6.00 16.46 -0.22
CA ILE A 60 5.50 15.33 0.55
C ILE A 60 4.41 15.83 1.48
N HIS A 61 3.27 15.16 1.44
CA HIS A 61 2.14 15.41 2.33
C HIS A 61 1.84 14.16 3.13
N TYR A 62 1.21 14.31 4.28
CA TYR A 62 0.78 13.21 5.11
C TYR A 62 -0.65 13.36 5.63
N LYS A 63 -1.23 12.22 6.00
CA LYS A 63 -2.52 12.15 6.70
C LYS A 63 -2.49 11.00 7.69
N ASP A 64 -3.02 11.24 8.88
CA ASP A 64 -3.17 10.20 9.89
C ASP A 64 -4.57 9.57 9.72
N ILE A 65 -4.64 8.26 9.52
CA ILE A 65 -5.89 7.47 9.36
C ILE A 65 -5.76 6.24 10.25
N ASP A 66 -6.75 5.98 11.11
CA ASP A 66 -6.78 4.83 12.04
C ASP A 66 -5.49 4.61 12.85
N GLY A 67 -4.87 5.71 13.29
CA GLY A 67 -3.65 5.68 14.11
C GLY A 67 -2.35 5.44 13.33
N LEU A 68 -2.41 5.36 12.00
CA LEU A 68 -1.26 5.20 11.12
C LEU A 68 -1.03 6.49 10.31
N ARG A 69 0.24 6.81 10.04
CA ARG A 69 0.63 7.97 9.24
C ARG A 69 0.96 7.56 7.80
N TYR A 70 0.30 8.19 6.85
CA TYR A 70 0.46 7.94 5.42
C TYR A 70 1.11 9.12 4.73
N PHE A 71 1.91 8.86 3.70
CA PHE A 71 2.60 9.89 2.94
C PHE A 71 2.22 9.82 1.46
N ALA A 72 2.11 10.98 0.81
CA ALA A 72 1.92 11.11 -0.62
C ALA A 72 2.86 12.18 -1.17
N ALA A 73 3.58 11.81 -2.24
CA ALA A 73 4.39 12.76 -3.00
C ALA A 73 3.54 13.39 -4.11
N LYS A 74 3.69 14.71 -4.28
CA LYS A 74 3.22 15.45 -5.44
C LYS A 74 4.44 16.06 -6.13
N VAL A 75 4.67 15.65 -7.37
CA VAL A 75 5.73 16.22 -8.22
C VAL A 75 5.26 17.60 -8.69
N SER A 76 6.14 18.59 -8.59
CA SER A 76 5.89 19.92 -9.14
C SER A 76 5.96 19.82 -10.66
N SER A 77 4.83 20.07 -11.35
CA SER A 77 4.74 20.16 -12.81
C SER A 77 5.24 21.50 -13.34
#